data_AF-A0A2X3J961-F1
#
_entry.id   AF-A0A2X3J961-F1
#
_cell.length_a   1.000
_cell.length_b   1.000
_cell.length_c   1.000
_cell.angle_alpha   90.00
_cell.angle_beta   90.00
_cell.angle_gamma   90.00
#
_symmetry.space_group_name_H-M   'P 1'
#
loop_
_entity.id
_entity.type
_entity.pdbx_description
1 polymer ?
#
loop_
_entity_poly.entity_id
_entity_poly.type
_entity_poly.pdbx_seq_one_letter_code
_entity_poly.pdbx_strand_id
1 'polypeptide(L)'
;MPALNGRVFAADDPIWQSIYPPNGYRCRCWIRALTRAQMKNHPIGLESSEGRLVTVQQPYGTDGETRPVTAYRDPKTGALLVPDAGFHLNPGRGYLAGLGQSLLEKGSTAAPELAAVAVRETLGNNRLVSAMNRDTEQWVNGLPGKPTGDFRRVGALSPRALEALRGHRSRPWPLPVITLTDAAVKHCRASAGTLWPRLVSALYRPEAVVAQGDKVTVVTRGTGARLAVTLAPFAEGLRLTGVAPYDPEILSDAALLDGALPDDGED
;
A
#
# COMPACT_ATOMS: atom_id res chain seq x y z
N MET A 1 8.63 7.03 -34.59
CA MET A 1 8.78 5.64 -34.09
C MET A 1 8.47 5.62 -32.59
N PRO A 2 7.90 4.55 -32.01
CA PRO A 2 7.71 4.49 -30.56
C PRO A 2 9.07 4.68 -29.87
N ALA A 3 9.17 5.62 -28.92
CA ALA A 3 10.47 6.05 -28.39
C ALA A 3 11.24 4.98 -27.58
N LEU A 4 10.62 3.84 -27.26
CA LEU A 4 11.25 2.67 -26.63
C LEU A 4 11.42 1.46 -27.56
N ASN A 5 11.14 1.56 -28.86
CA ASN A 5 11.20 0.37 -29.72
C ASN A 5 12.61 -0.24 -29.75
N GLY A 6 12.72 -1.53 -29.42
CA GLY A 6 13.98 -2.27 -29.38
C GLY A 6 14.88 -1.95 -28.19
N ARG A 7 14.48 -1.09 -27.24
CA ARG A 7 15.28 -0.86 -26.03
C ARG A 7 15.16 -2.03 -25.07
N VAL A 8 16.25 -2.31 -24.34
CA VAL A 8 16.30 -3.40 -23.37
C VAL A 8 16.86 -2.88 -22.06
N PHE A 9 16.13 -3.13 -20.97
CA PHE A 9 16.55 -2.79 -19.61
C PHE A 9 16.61 -4.06 -18.76
N ALA A 10 17.45 -4.07 -17.73
CA ALA A 10 17.54 -5.17 -16.78
C ALA A 10 16.22 -5.32 -16.01
N ALA A 11 15.86 -6.52 -15.57
CA ALA A 11 14.54 -6.76 -14.93
C ALA A 11 14.31 -5.96 -13.64
N ASP A 12 15.40 -5.56 -12.98
CA ASP A 12 15.46 -4.76 -11.75
C ASP A 12 15.67 -3.26 -12.01
N ASP A 13 15.83 -2.84 -13.26
CA ASP A 13 16.03 -1.45 -13.63
C ASP A 13 14.86 -0.54 -13.17
N PRO A 14 15.13 0.69 -12.68
CA PRO A 14 14.10 1.56 -12.14
C PRO A 14 13.06 2.01 -13.17
N ILE A 15 13.30 1.86 -14.48
CA ILE A 15 12.33 2.20 -15.54
C ILE A 15 11.02 1.44 -15.35
N TRP A 16 11.11 0.19 -14.87
CA TRP A 16 9.97 -0.67 -14.64
C TRP A 16 9.12 -0.25 -13.45
N GLN A 17 9.49 0.79 -12.71
CA GLN A 17 8.62 1.34 -11.67
C GLN A 17 7.49 2.16 -12.27
N SER A 18 7.75 2.84 -13.40
CA SER A 18 6.82 3.84 -13.94
C SER A 18 6.49 3.69 -15.42
N ILE A 19 7.30 2.95 -16.18
CA ILE A 19 7.15 2.82 -17.63
C ILE A 19 7.01 1.34 -17.98
N TYR A 20 5.77 0.89 -18.15
CA TYR A 20 5.43 -0.47 -18.53
C TYR A 20 4.09 -0.46 -19.28
N PRO A 21 3.98 -1.11 -20.45
CA PRO A 21 2.75 -1.07 -21.24
C PRO A 21 1.49 -1.54 -20.50
N PRO A 22 0.32 -0.91 -20.78
CA PRO A 22 0.15 0.22 -21.70
C PRO A 22 0.68 1.52 -21.10
N ASN A 23 1.38 2.34 -21.92
CA ASN A 23 1.88 3.67 -21.52
C ASN A 23 0.94 4.81 -21.95
N GLY A 24 -0.28 4.48 -22.40
CA GLY A 24 -1.25 5.45 -22.90
C GLY A 24 -2.46 4.80 -23.56
N TYR A 25 -3.49 5.60 -23.81
CA TYR A 25 -4.71 5.10 -24.46
C TYR A 25 -4.39 4.59 -25.88
N ARG A 26 -4.79 3.35 -26.20
CA ARG A 26 -4.47 2.66 -27.47
C ARG A 26 -2.95 2.49 -27.74
N CYS A 27 -2.07 2.52 -26.73
CA CYS A 27 -0.66 2.11 -26.90
C CYS A 27 -0.61 0.67 -27.42
N ARG A 28 0.07 0.43 -28.54
CA ARG A 28 0.38 -0.92 -29.05
C ARG A 28 1.73 -1.41 -28.55
N CYS A 29 2.05 -1.07 -27.32
CA CYS A 29 3.36 -1.29 -26.73
C CYS A 29 3.31 -2.64 -26.01
N TRP A 30 4.33 -3.48 -26.16
CA TRP A 30 4.43 -4.76 -25.43
C TRP A 30 5.86 -5.00 -24.96
N ILE A 31 6.00 -5.86 -23.97
CA ILE A 31 7.29 -6.29 -23.43
C ILE A 31 7.49 -7.76 -23.80
N ARG A 32 8.74 -8.13 -24.05
CA ARG A 32 9.16 -9.52 -24.22
C ARG A 32 10.39 -9.77 -23.38
N ALA A 33 10.36 -10.82 -22.56
CA ALA A 33 11.55 -11.27 -21.83
C ALA A 33 12.59 -11.81 -22.82
N LEU A 34 13.85 -11.43 -22.64
CA LEU A 34 14.98 -11.93 -23.43
C LEU A 34 15.88 -12.80 -22.56
N THR A 35 16.31 -13.94 -23.12
CA THR A 35 17.34 -14.79 -22.52
C THR A 35 18.72 -14.16 -22.67
N ARG A 36 19.70 -14.64 -21.87
CA ARG A 36 21.09 -14.19 -21.98
C ARG A 36 21.69 -14.41 -23.37
N ALA A 37 21.34 -15.52 -24.03
CA ALA A 37 21.78 -15.82 -25.39
C ALA A 37 21.19 -14.83 -26.42
N GLN A 38 19.90 -14.49 -26.29
CA GLN A 38 19.26 -13.48 -27.14
C GLN A 38 19.86 -12.09 -26.92
N MET A 39 20.22 -11.75 -25.67
CA MET A 39 20.87 -10.49 -25.35
C MET A 39 22.26 -10.35 -25.95
N LYS A 40 23.04 -11.43 -26.03
CA LYS A 40 24.39 -11.41 -26.62
C LYS A 40 24.39 -10.90 -28.07
N ASN A 41 23.32 -11.18 -28.80
CA ASN A 41 23.17 -10.82 -30.22
C ASN A 41 22.19 -9.64 -30.41
N HIS A 42 21.78 -8.95 -29.34
CA HIS A 42 20.80 -7.89 -29.44
C HIS A 42 21.43 -6.60 -29.99
N PRO A 43 20.88 -5.99 -31.06
CA PRO A 43 21.54 -4.90 -31.79
C PRO A 43 21.77 -3.63 -30.97
N ILE A 44 20.96 -3.39 -29.94
CA ILE A 44 21.04 -2.20 -29.07
C ILE A 44 21.79 -2.48 -27.76
N GLY A 45 21.92 -3.75 -27.37
CA GLY A 45 22.47 -4.11 -26.05
C GLY A 45 21.56 -3.73 -24.87
N LEU A 46 22.12 -3.85 -23.66
CA LEU A 46 21.46 -3.51 -22.40
C LEU A 46 21.64 -2.02 -22.08
N GLU A 47 20.55 -1.36 -21.70
CA GLU A 47 20.52 0.03 -21.24
C GLU A 47 20.17 0.10 -19.74
N SER A 48 20.46 1.26 -19.13
CA SER A 48 20.06 1.59 -17.76
C SER A 48 19.26 2.89 -17.74
N SER A 49 18.24 2.98 -16.89
CA SER A 49 17.50 4.23 -16.65
C SER A 49 17.96 5.02 -15.42
N GLU A 50 18.96 4.53 -14.71
CA GLU A 50 19.49 5.18 -13.52
C GLU A 50 19.98 6.61 -13.84
N GLY A 51 19.54 7.58 -13.03
CA GLY A 51 19.82 9.01 -13.24
C GLY A 51 19.13 9.63 -14.47
N ARG A 52 18.25 8.90 -15.17
CA ARG A 52 17.59 9.35 -16.41
C ARG A 52 16.08 9.47 -16.28
N LEU A 53 15.54 9.22 -15.09
CA LEU A 53 14.12 9.40 -14.78
C LEU A 53 13.87 10.83 -14.30
N VAL A 54 12.89 11.48 -14.90
CA VAL A 54 12.51 12.86 -14.58
C VAL A 54 11.00 12.96 -14.37
N THR A 55 10.56 13.77 -13.44
CA THR A 55 9.13 14.02 -13.23
C THR A 55 8.65 15.12 -14.18
N VAL A 56 7.54 14.87 -14.87
CA VAL A 56 6.87 15.83 -15.75
C VAL A 56 5.39 15.90 -15.42
N GLN A 57 4.77 17.07 -15.63
CA GLN A 57 3.33 17.25 -15.43
C GLN A 57 2.59 16.81 -16.70
N GLN A 58 1.71 15.82 -16.58
CA GLN A 58 0.82 15.39 -17.67
C GLN A 58 -0.63 15.83 -17.39
N PRO A 59 -1.35 16.31 -18.41
CA PRO A 59 -2.78 16.57 -18.29
C PRO A 59 -3.57 15.33 -17.85
N TYR A 60 -4.57 15.54 -17.01
CA TYR A 60 -5.45 14.52 -16.47
C TYR A 60 -6.90 15.03 -16.44
N GLY A 61 -7.83 14.28 -17.04
CA GLY A 61 -9.24 14.68 -17.12
C GLY A 61 -9.51 15.80 -18.14
N THR A 62 -10.65 16.48 -17.99
CA THR A 62 -11.14 17.54 -18.89
C THR A 62 -10.89 18.95 -18.37
N ASP A 63 -10.55 19.09 -17.08
CA ASP A 63 -10.64 20.37 -16.37
C ASP A 63 -9.27 21.09 -16.27
N GLY A 64 -8.31 20.68 -17.10
CA GLY A 64 -6.96 21.24 -17.12
C GLY A 64 -6.08 20.82 -15.93
N GLU A 65 -6.53 19.88 -15.10
CA GLU A 65 -5.71 19.31 -14.04
C GLU A 65 -4.48 18.60 -14.63
N THR A 66 -3.37 18.63 -13.88
CA THR A 66 -2.16 17.86 -14.24
C THR A 66 -1.74 16.97 -13.10
N ARG A 67 -1.14 15.82 -13.43
CA ARG A 67 -0.53 14.92 -12.46
C ARG A 67 0.95 14.74 -12.75
N PRO A 68 1.80 14.67 -11.71
CA PRO A 68 3.19 14.32 -11.89
C PRO A 68 3.29 12.89 -12.39
N VAL A 69 4.05 12.68 -13.47
CA VAL A 69 4.38 11.35 -13.99
C VAL A 69 5.88 11.23 -14.18
N THR A 70 6.42 10.02 -13.99
CA THR A 70 7.83 9.75 -14.26
C THR A 70 8.03 9.48 -15.75
N ALA A 71 8.91 10.25 -16.37
CA ALA A 71 9.36 10.09 -17.74
C ALA A 71 10.80 9.59 -17.81
N TYR A 72 11.14 8.86 -18.87
CA TYR A 72 12.51 8.48 -19.17
C TYR A 72 13.11 9.44 -20.18
N ARG A 73 14.26 10.03 -19.85
CA ARG A 73 15.04 10.87 -20.76
C ARG A 73 16.01 10.01 -21.56
N ASP A 74 15.83 9.99 -22.87
CA ASP A 74 16.76 9.33 -23.77
C ASP A 74 18.13 10.04 -23.73
N PRO A 75 19.23 9.35 -23.35
CA PRO A 75 20.55 9.95 -23.30
C PRO A 75 21.11 10.32 -24.69
N LYS A 76 20.62 9.71 -25.78
CA LYS A 76 21.13 9.96 -27.14
C LYS A 76 20.46 11.15 -27.80
N THR A 77 19.15 11.29 -27.62
CA THR A 77 18.34 12.29 -28.32
C THR A 77 17.83 13.40 -27.41
N GLY A 78 17.88 13.21 -26.09
CA GLY A 78 17.28 14.11 -25.11
C GLY A 78 15.76 14.01 -25.03
N ALA A 79 15.12 13.22 -25.89
CA ALA A 79 13.67 13.06 -25.94
C ALA A 79 13.13 12.44 -24.64
N LEU A 80 11.97 12.91 -24.20
CA LEU A 80 11.26 12.35 -23.06
C LEU A 80 10.26 11.32 -23.53
N LEU A 81 10.37 10.12 -22.99
CA LEU A 81 9.30 9.14 -23.05
C LEU A 81 8.43 9.32 -21.81
N VAL A 82 7.23 9.83 -22.04
CA VAL A 82 6.26 10.17 -21.00
C VAL A 82 5.05 9.25 -21.16
N PRO A 83 4.71 8.41 -20.17
CA PRO A 83 3.42 7.74 -20.12
C PRO A 83 2.28 8.75 -19.94
N ASP A 84 1.10 8.46 -20.49
CA ASP A 84 -0.09 9.26 -20.19
C ASP A 84 -0.40 9.22 -18.68
N ALA A 85 -1.03 10.28 -18.17
CA ALA A 85 -1.52 10.28 -16.79
C ALA A 85 -2.50 9.11 -16.59
N GLY A 86 -2.32 8.36 -15.50
CA GLY A 86 -3.02 7.09 -15.25
C GLY A 86 -2.35 5.82 -15.83
N PHE A 87 -1.36 5.95 -16.72
CA PHE A 87 -0.60 4.84 -17.31
C PHE A 87 0.88 4.80 -16.86
N HIS A 88 1.25 5.67 -15.93
CA HIS A 88 2.60 5.81 -15.36
C HIS A 88 2.87 4.87 -14.18
N LEU A 89 1.99 3.89 -13.97
CA LEU A 89 2.12 2.85 -12.94
C LEU A 89 2.35 1.53 -13.66
N ASN A 90 3.36 0.74 -13.25
CA ASN A 90 3.58 -0.55 -13.87
C ASN A 90 2.47 -1.55 -13.46
N PRO A 91 1.57 -1.97 -14.38
CA PRO A 91 0.52 -2.93 -14.07
C PRO A 91 1.09 -4.32 -13.73
N GLY A 92 2.22 -4.73 -14.29
CA GLY A 92 2.88 -6.00 -13.94
C GLY A 92 3.49 -6.05 -12.53
N ARG A 93 3.90 -4.90 -11.97
CA ARG A 93 4.55 -4.82 -10.65
C ARG A 93 3.60 -4.38 -9.53
N GLY A 94 2.66 -3.48 -9.84
CA GLY A 94 1.82 -2.80 -8.86
C GLY A 94 0.32 -3.04 -9.01
N TYR A 95 -0.17 -3.76 -10.04
CA TYR A 95 -1.62 -3.91 -10.25
C TYR A 95 -2.33 -4.57 -9.07
N LEU A 96 -1.74 -5.60 -8.45
CA LEU A 96 -2.35 -6.22 -7.27
C LEU A 96 -2.43 -5.24 -6.11
N ALA A 97 -1.35 -4.52 -5.79
CA ALA A 97 -1.37 -3.50 -4.74
C ALA A 97 -2.38 -2.38 -5.05
N GLY A 98 -2.40 -1.88 -6.29
CA GLY A 98 -3.35 -0.86 -6.75
C GLY A 98 -4.81 -1.33 -6.75
N LEU A 99 -5.08 -2.61 -7.06
CA LEU A 99 -6.39 -3.23 -6.87
C LEU A 99 -6.78 -3.27 -5.39
N GLY A 100 -5.84 -3.64 -4.52
CA GLY A 100 -6.03 -3.63 -3.08
C GLY A 100 -6.37 -2.25 -2.54
N GLN A 101 -5.62 -1.22 -2.96
CA GLN A 101 -5.91 0.18 -2.63
C GLN A 101 -7.30 0.59 -3.17
N SER A 102 -7.61 0.30 -4.43
CA SER A 102 -8.91 0.64 -5.04
C SER A 102 -10.10 -0.02 -4.34
N LEU A 103 -9.93 -1.27 -3.90
CA LEU A 103 -10.94 -2.00 -3.12
C LEU A 103 -11.17 -1.33 -1.77
N LEU A 104 -10.08 -1.04 -1.05
CA LEU A 104 -10.16 -0.40 0.27
C LEU A 104 -10.71 1.02 0.20
N GLU A 105 -10.40 1.76 -0.87
CA GLU A 105 -10.94 3.10 -1.12
C GLU A 105 -12.47 3.05 -1.32
N LYS A 106 -12.98 2.07 -2.08
CA LYS A 106 -14.42 1.84 -2.18
C LYS A 106 -15.04 1.39 -0.85
N GLY A 107 -14.26 0.69 -0.03
CA GLY A 107 -14.68 0.27 1.31
C GLY A 107 -14.94 1.42 2.28
N SER A 108 -14.34 2.61 2.07
CA SER A 108 -14.61 3.79 2.93
C SER A 108 -15.88 4.55 2.55
N THR A 109 -16.60 4.14 1.51
CA THR A 109 -17.88 4.77 1.14
C THR A 109 -19.03 3.77 1.07
N ALA A 110 -18.71 2.47 1.00
CA ALA A 110 -19.69 1.39 1.05
C ALA A 110 -20.29 1.20 2.45
N ALA A 111 -21.41 0.48 2.51
CA ALA A 111 -21.99 0.05 3.79
C ALA A 111 -20.95 -0.73 4.61
N PRO A 112 -20.77 -0.44 5.91
CA PRO A 112 -19.69 -1.00 6.74
C PRO A 112 -19.58 -2.53 6.69
N GLU A 113 -20.71 -3.24 6.68
CA GLU A 113 -20.77 -4.70 6.67
C GLU A 113 -20.30 -5.28 5.34
N LEU A 114 -20.78 -4.69 4.24
CA LEU A 114 -20.35 -5.07 2.89
C LEU A 114 -18.86 -4.79 2.69
N ALA A 115 -18.38 -3.64 3.18
CA ALA A 115 -16.97 -3.29 3.13
C ALA A 115 -16.12 -4.29 3.92
N ALA A 116 -16.49 -4.62 5.15
CA ALA A 116 -15.75 -5.57 5.98
C ALA A 116 -15.67 -6.97 5.35
N VAL A 117 -16.79 -7.49 4.81
CA VAL A 117 -16.82 -8.80 4.12
C VAL A 117 -16.00 -8.76 2.84
N ALA A 118 -16.21 -7.78 1.96
CA ALA A 118 -15.51 -7.70 0.68
C ALA A 118 -13.99 -7.57 0.86
N VAL A 119 -13.53 -6.76 1.82
CA VAL A 119 -12.11 -6.63 2.15
C VAL A 119 -11.58 -7.94 2.76
N ARG A 120 -12.32 -8.57 3.67
CA ARG A 120 -11.90 -9.82 4.33
C ARG A 120 -11.71 -10.97 3.33
N GLU A 121 -12.66 -11.14 2.40
CA GLU A 121 -12.58 -12.17 1.35
C GLU A 121 -11.42 -11.89 0.39
N THR A 122 -11.27 -10.63 -0.05
CA THR A 122 -10.26 -10.28 -1.04
C THR A 122 -8.84 -10.37 -0.47
N LEU A 123 -8.62 -9.89 0.76
CA LEU A 123 -7.35 -10.03 1.47
C LEU A 123 -7.07 -11.48 1.91
N GLY A 124 -7.99 -12.42 1.72
CA GLY A 124 -7.69 -13.85 1.79
C GLY A 124 -6.72 -14.34 0.72
N ASN A 125 -6.53 -13.56 -0.36
CA ASN A 125 -5.56 -13.88 -1.40
C ASN A 125 -4.12 -13.50 -0.97
N ASN A 126 -3.32 -14.52 -0.64
CA ASN A 126 -1.92 -14.34 -0.22
C ASN A 126 -1.06 -13.54 -1.21
N ARG A 127 -1.31 -13.64 -2.51
CA ARG A 127 -0.55 -12.87 -3.52
C ARG A 127 -0.86 -11.38 -3.44
N LEU A 128 -2.13 -11.05 -3.20
CA LEU A 128 -2.57 -9.67 -3.02
C LEU A 128 -1.98 -9.06 -1.75
N VAL A 129 -2.12 -9.73 -0.61
CA VAL A 129 -1.57 -9.27 0.68
C VAL A 129 -0.06 -9.08 0.59
N SER A 130 0.65 -10.02 -0.04
CA SER A 130 2.10 -9.90 -0.25
C SER A 130 2.47 -8.70 -1.12
N ALA A 131 1.66 -8.40 -2.15
CA ALA A 131 1.88 -7.23 -2.99
C ALA A 131 1.62 -5.93 -2.23
N MET A 132 0.57 -5.87 -1.41
CA MET A 132 0.25 -4.70 -0.59
C MET A 132 1.26 -4.47 0.53
N ASN A 133 1.79 -5.53 1.15
CA ASN A 133 2.89 -5.42 2.13
C ASN A 133 4.12 -4.77 1.48
N ARG A 134 4.56 -5.27 0.31
CA ARG A 134 5.71 -4.69 -0.41
C ARG A 134 5.47 -3.25 -0.82
N ASP A 135 4.28 -2.92 -1.31
CA ASP A 135 3.90 -1.55 -1.67
C ASP A 135 3.94 -0.61 -0.45
N THR A 136 3.36 -1.05 0.67
CA THR A 136 3.33 -0.28 1.92
C THR A 136 4.74 -0.07 2.46
N GLU A 137 5.58 -1.10 2.49
CA GLU A 137 6.97 -1.02 2.93
C GLU A 137 7.79 -0.08 2.02
N GLN A 138 7.67 -0.21 0.70
CA GLN A 138 8.36 0.66 -0.25
C GLN A 138 7.93 2.12 -0.07
N TRP A 139 6.63 2.36 0.12
CA TRP A 139 6.09 3.68 0.39
C TRP A 139 6.64 4.25 1.70
N VAL A 140 6.58 3.50 2.82
CA VAL A 140 7.13 3.90 4.12
C VAL A 140 8.61 4.26 4.04
N ASN A 141 9.41 3.50 3.29
CA ASN A 141 10.83 3.74 3.10
C ASN A 141 11.12 4.94 2.20
N GLY A 142 10.22 5.25 1.25
CA GLY A 142 10.34 6.36 0.32
C GLY A 142 9.76 7.69 0.81
N LEU A 143 9.14 7.75 2.00
CA LEU A 143 8.51 8.97 2.50
C LEU A 143 9.52 10.12 2.71
N PRO A 144 9.16 11.37 2.33
CA PRO A 144 9.98 12.55 2.60
C PRO A 144 10.05 12.87 4.10
N GLY A 145 11.04 13.67 4.50
CA GLY A 145 11.23 14.05 5.91
C GLY A 145 10.08 14.88 6.53
N LYS A 146 9.27 15.55 5.69
CA LYS A 146 8.09 16.32 6.11
C LYS A 146 6.82 15.65 5.55
N PRO A 147 5.78 15.41 6.38
CA PRO A 147 4.49 14.91 5.90
C PRO A 147 3.88 15.85 4.86
N THR A 148 3.36 15.27 3.78
CA THR A 148 2.70 15.92 2.65
C THR A 148 1.20 15.62 2.60
N GLY A 149 0.68 14.79 3.50
CA GLY A 149 -0.71 14.34 3.51
C GLY A 149 -0.95 13.08 2.67
N ASP A 150 0.11 12.34 2.31
CA ASP A 150 -0.02 11.07 1.59
C ASP A 150 -0.48 9.95 2.55
N PHE A 151 -1.14 8.93 2.00
CA PHE A 151 -1.69 7.82 2.78
C PHE A 151 -1.75 6.52 1.99
N ARG A 152 -1.88 5.41 2.72
CA ARG A 152 -2.22 4.10 2.19
C ARG A 152 -3.35 3.48 3.00
N ARG A 153 -4.26 2.79 2.32
CA ARG A 153 -5.23 1.92 2.99
C ARG A 153 -4.55 0.57 3.23
N VAL A 154 -4.58 0.09 4.46
CA VAL A 154 -3.73 -1.03 4.92
C VAL A 154 -4.52 -2.21 5.46
N GLY A 155 -5.86 -2.13 5.46
CA GLY A 155 -6.73 -3.23 5.86
C GLY A 155 -8.11 -2.75 6.22
N ALA A 156 -8.89 -3.62 6.86
CA ALA A 156 -10.15 -3.27 7.49
C ALA A 156 -10.38 -4.14 8.73
N LEU A 157 -11.19 -3.67 9.67
CA LEU A 157 -11.69 -4.49 10.77
C LEU A 157 -12.47 -5.69 10.22
N SER A 158 -12.41 -6.80 10.96
CA SER A 158 -13.17 -8.00 10.62
C SER A 158 -14.67 -7.76 10.76
N PRO A 159 -15.52 -8.51 10.04
CA PRO A 159 -16.96 -8.46 10.26
C PRO A 159 -17.36 -8.68 11.73
N ARG A 160 -16.66 -9.61 12.42
CA ARG A 160 -16.85 -9.89 13.84
C ARG A 160 -16.46 -8.72 14.73
N ALA A 161 -15.28 -8.13 14.52
CA ALA A 161 -14.82 -6.97 15.28
C ALA A 161 -15.76 -5.77 15.08
N LEU A 162 -16.23 -5.55 13.84
CA LEU A 162 -17.17 -4.48 13.51
C LEU A 162 -18.55 -4.71 14.16
N GLU A 163 -19.03 -5.95 14.21
CA GLU A 163 -20.26 -6.33 14.91
C GLU A 163 -20.15 -6.15 16.42
N ALA A 164 -19.04 -6.58 17.03
CA ALA A 164 -18.77 -6.36 18.45
C ALA A 164 -18.66 -4.85 18.78
N LEU A 165 -18.03 -4.06 17.91
CA LEU A 165 -17.93 -2.62 18.06
C LEU A 165 -19.32 -1.96 18.07
N ARG A 166 -20.30 -2.49 17.31
CA ARG A 166 -21.70 -2.02 17.33
C ARG A 166 -22.43 -2.27 18.65
N GLY A 167 -22.03 -3.29 19.41
CA GLY A 167 -22.50 -3.50 20.78
C GLY A 167 -21.86 -2.51 21.76
N HIS A 168 -20.68 -1.99 21.43
CA HIS A 168 -19.94 -1.01 22.22
C HIS A 168 -20.50 0.40 22.00
N ARG A 169 -20.53 1.27 23.01
CA ARG A 169 -21.29 2.56 22.99
C ARG A 169 -20.71 3.68 22.07
N SER A 170 -20.06 3.36 20.96
CA SER A 170 -19.37 4.31 20.09
C SER A 170 -20.25 4.75 18.91
N ARG A 171 -20.83 5.96 18.93
CA ARG A 171 -21.58 6.50 17.77
C ARG A 171 -20.98 7.82 17.27
N PRO A 172 -20.89 8.05 15.94
CA PRO A 172 -21.24 7.13 14.84
C PRO A 172 -20.27 5.95 14.70
N TRP A 173 -20.75 4.86 14.09
CA TRP A 173 -19.93 3.67 13.83
C TRP A 173 -18.87 3.98 12.78
N PRO A 174 -17.58 3.74 13.05
CA PRO A 174 -16.54 3.97 12.05
C PRO A 174 -16.68 2.98 10.90
N LEU A 175 -16.38 3.44 9.69
CA LEU A 175 -16.14 2.55 8.56
C LEU A 175 -14.98 1.62 8.91
N PRO A 176 -14.99 0.36 8.45
CA PRO A 176 -14.03 -0.62 8.93
C PRO A 176 -12.62 -0.41 8.37
N VAL A 177 -12.46 0.40 7.32
CA VAL A 177 -11.19 0.57 6.60
C VAL A 177 -10.13 1.25 7.47
N ILE A 178 -8.93 0.69 7.46
CA ILE A 178 -7.77 1.17 8.20
C ILE A 178 -6.85 1.94 7.26
N THR A 179 -6.51 3.16 7.65
CA THR A 179 -5.69 4.11 6.90
C THR A 179 -4.40 4.41 7.65
N LEU A 180 -3.28 4.30 6.96
CA LEU A 180 -1.95 4.72 7.41
C LEU A 180 -1.57 6.01 6.68
N THR A 181 -1.33 7.09 7.43
CA THR A 181 -0.89 8.37 6.86
C THR A 181 0.62 8.54 7.01
N ASP A 182 1.23 9.35 6.14
CA ASP A 182 2.65 9.71 6.25
C ASP A 182 3.02 10.33 7.60
N ALA A 183 2.12 11.12 8.19
CA ALA A 183 2.25 11.69 9.53
C ALA A 183 2.28 10.59 10.60
N ALA A 184 1.42 9.57 10.50
CA ALA A 184 1.41 8.43 11.41
C ALA A 184 2.67 7.57 11.27
N VAL A 185 3.14 7.34 10.03
CA VAL A 185 4.42 6.67 9.78
C VAL A 185 5.56 7.43 10.43
N LYS A 186 5.61 8.76 10.27
CA LYS A 186 6.64 9.60 10.90
C LYS A 186 6.59 9.50 12.42
N HIS A 187 5.39 9.54 13.02
CA HIS A 187 5.21 9.44 14.46
C HIS A 187 5.64 8.07 15.01
N CYS A 188 5.32 6.98 14.32
CA CYS A 188 5.56 5.61 14.79
C CYS A 188 6.82 4.96 14.20
N ARG A 189 7.67 5.70 13.48
CA ARG A 189 8.74 5.11 12.65
C ARG A 189 9.68 4.20 13.44
N ALA A 190 10.04 4.62 14.66
CA ALA A 190 10.93 3.85 15.53
C ALA A 190 10.25 2.63 16.14
N SER A 191 9.01 2.77 16.64
CA SER A 191 8.30 1.71 17.37
C SER A 191 7.71 0.63 16.46
N ALA A 192 7.46 0.94 15.19
CA ALA A 192 6.82 0.05 14.23
C ALA A 192 7.77 -0.53 13.17
N GLY A 193 9.09 -0.37 13.32
CA GLY A 193 10.07 -0.81 12.31
C GLY A 193 9.93 -2.28 11.92
N THR A 194 9.59 -3.15 12.88
CA THR A 194 9.39 -4.59 12.64
C THR A 194 8.01 -4.93 12.07
N LEU A 195 7.09 -3.97 12.01
CA LEU A 195 5.72 -4.15 11.53
C LEU A 195 5.59 -3.83 10.04
N TRP A 196 6.30 -2.81 9.53
CA TRP A 196 6.14 -2.29 8.16
C TRP A 196 6.22 -3.34 7.05
N PRO A 197 7.17 -4.30 7.06
CA PRO A 197 7.27 -5.31 6.00
C PRO A 197 6.04 -6.24 5.91
N ARG A 198 5.18 -6.23 6.94
CA ARG A 198 4.07 -7.17 7.08
C ARG A 198 2.75 -6.55 7.56
N LEU A 199 2.64 -5.22 7.57
CA LEU A 199 1.54 -4.49 8.19
C LEU A 199 0.17 -5.00 7.72
N VAL A 200 -0.03 -5.18 6.42
CA VAL A 200 -1.32 -5.59 5.86
C VAL A 200 -1.69 -7.01 6.32
N SER A 201 -0.73 -7.94 6.30
CA SER A 201 -0.95 -9.29 6.82
C SER A 201 -1.19 -9.31 8.34
N ALA A 202 -0.49 -8.46 9.09
CA ALA A 202 -0.57 -8.36 10.55
C ALA A 202 -1.93 -7.81 11.00
N LEU A 203 -2.49 -6.84 10.25
CA LEU A 203 -3.84 -6.32 10.47
C LEU A 203 -4.93 -7.26 9.93
N TYR A 204 -4.63 -8.06 8.90
CA TYR A 204 -5.58 -9.02 8.35
C TYR A 204 -5.84 -10.19 9.31
N ARG A 205 -4.78 -10.71 9.96
CA ARG A 205 -4.82 -11.79 10.96
C ARG A 205 -4.19 -11.33 12.28
N PRO A 206 -4.87 -10.48 13.05
CA PRO A 206 -4.40 -10.09 14.38
C PRO A 206 -4.58 -11.24 15.39
N GLU A 207 -3.86 -11.16 16.51
CA GLU A 207 -4.06 -12.05 17.65
C GLU A 207 -5.32 -11.63 18.43
N ALA A 208 -5.48 -10.32 18.65
CA ALA A 208 -6.65 -9.74 19.27
C ALA A 208 -7.00 -8.38 18.67
N VAL A 209 -8.27 -8.01 18.76
CA VAL A 209 -8.76 -6.65 18.52
C VAL A 209 -9.58 -6.26 19.72
N VAL A 210 -9.26 -5.14 20.35
CA VAL A 210 -9.92 -4.65 21.57
C VAL A 210 -10.35 -3.20 21.44
N ALA A 211 -11.37 -2.79 22.18
CA ALA A 211 -11.83 -1.41 22.29
C ALA A 211 -11.55 -0.84 23.68
N GLN A 212 -11.06 0.38 23.75
CA GLN A 212 -10.90 1.14 24.99
C GLN A 212 -11.32 2.59 24.72
N GLY A 213 -12.47 3.00 25.26
CA GLY A 213 -13.08 4.29 24.94
C GLY A 213 -13.46 4.39 23.45
N ASP A 214 -12.93 5.39 22.76
CA ASP A 214 -13.12 5.65 21.33
C ASP A 214 -12.05 4.99 20.45
N LYS A 215 -11.02 4.39 21.05
CA LYS A 215 -9.89 3.77 20.34
C LYS A 215 -10.10 2.28 20.17
N VAL A 216 -9.59 1.78 19.06
CA VAL A 216 -9.47 0.35 18.78
C VAL A 216 -7.98 0.00 18.77
N THR A 217 -7.59 -1.03 19.52
CA THR A 217 -6.23 -1.54 19.53
C THR A 217 -6.19 -2.90 18.86
N VAL A 218 -5.32 -3.06 17.88
CA VAL A 218 -5.05 -4.32 17.20
C VAL A 218 -3.75 -4.91 17.77
N VAL A 219 -3.85 -6.03 18.47
CA VAL A 219 -2.70 -6.78 18.97
C VAL A 219 -2.24 -7.74 17.88
N THR A 220 -0.99 -7.62 17.48
CA THR A 220 -0.42 -8.38 16.37
C THR A 220 1.07 -8.64 16.55
N ARG A 221 1.69 -9.38 15.64
CA ARG A 221 3.14 -9.63 15.64
C ARG A 221 3.85 -8.85 14.54
N GLY A 222 4.91 -8.14 14.94
CA GLY A 222 5.95 -7.71 14.04
C GLY A 222 6.93 -8.85 13.73
N THR A 223 8.13 -8.51 13.29
CA THR A 223 9.27 -9.44 13.26
C THR A 223 9.82 -9.61 14.68
N GLY A 224 9.48 -10.73 15.33
CA GLY A 224 10.07 -11.14 16.61
C GLY A 224 9.51 -10.48 17.88
N ALA A 225 8.50 -9.61 17.77
CA ALA A 225 7.85 -8.99 18.93
C ALA A 225 6.35 -8.80 18.71
N ARG A 226 5.58 -8.92 19.78
CA ARG A 226 4.17 -8.52 19.81
C ARG A 226 4.05 -7.00 19.91
N LEU A 227 3.10 -6.44 19.18
CA LEU A 227 2.86 -5.01 19.07
C LEU A 227 1.36 -4.72 19.26
N ALA A 228 1.08 -3.60 19.90
CA ALA A 228 -0.23 -2.99 19.98
C ALA A 228 -0.31 -1.82 18.97
N VAL A 229 -1.21 -1.94 17.99
CA VAL A 229 -1.46 -0.91 16.97
C VAL A 229 -2.73 -0.16 17.33
N THR A 230 -2.60 1.13 17.64
CA THR A 230 -3.72 1.99 18.04
C THR A 230 -4.36 2.62 16.82
N LEU A 231 -5.68 2.48 16.72
CA LEU A 231 -6.53 3.04 15.69
C LEU A 231 -7.52 4.03 16.30
N ALA A 232 -7.66 5.18 15.67
CA ALA A 232 -8.64 6.21 16.04
C ALA A 232 -9.66 6.42 14.91
N PRO A 233 -10.96 6.61 15.22
CA PRO A 233 -11.98 6.85 14.22
C PRO A 233 -11.81 8.21 13.54
N PHE A 234 -12.16 8.28 12.26
CA PHE A 234 -12.26 9.51 11.47
C PHE A 234 -13.28 9.36 10.33
N ALA A 235 -13.47 10.41 9.53
CA ALA A 235 -14.51 10.47 8.50
C ALA A 235 -14.52 9.30 7.50
N GLU A 236 -13.36 8.77 7.11
CA GLU A 236 -13.24 7.68 6.11
C GLU A 236 -12.90 6.32 6.73
N GLY A 237 -13.05 6.18 8.05
CA GLY A 237 -12.86 4.91 8.77
C GLY A 237 -11.97 5.03 9.99
N LEU A 238 -10.91 4.23 10.05
CA LEU A 238 -9.98 4.15 11.17
C LEU A 238 -8.60 4.58 10.72
N ARG A 239 -7.96 5.44 11.49
CA ARG A 239 -6.60 5.90 11.23
C ARG A 239 -5.65 5.25 12.22
N LEU A 240 -4.56 4.68 11.73
CA LEU A 240 -3.45 4.26 12.59
C LEU A 240 -2.82 5.52 13.19
N THR A 241 -2.78 5.60 14.52
CA THR A 241 -2.25 6.75 15.26
C THR A 241 -1.06 6.40 16.14
N GLY A 242 -0.89 5.13 16.50
CA GLY A 242 0.19 4.69 17.38
C GLY A 242 0.58 3.24 17.14
N VAL A 243 1.83 2.92 17.42
CA VAL A 243 2.33 1.54 17.55
C VAL A 243 3.25 1.51 18.76
N ALA A 244 3.05 0.53 19.63
CA ALA A 244 3.87 0.29 20.81
C ALA A 244 4.10 -1.22 20.99
N PRO A 245 5.13 -1.63 21.76
CA PRO A 245 5.20 -2.99 22.28
C PRO A 245 3.88 -3.37 22.97
N TYR A 246 3.47 -4.64 22.82
CA TYR A 246 2.31 -5.14 23.53
C TYR A 246 2.61 -5.16 25.04
N ASP A 247 1.67 -4.62 25.82
CA ASP A 247 1.68 -4.63 27.27
C ASP A 247 0.27 -5.03 27.75
N PRO A 248 0.12 -6.18 28.43
CA PRO A 248 -1.16 -6.70 28.90
C PRO A 248 -1.83 -5.78 29.92
N GLU A 249 -1.05 -5.07 30.75
CA GLU A 249 -1.59 -4.20 31.80
C GLU A 249 -2.35 -3.01 31.19
N ILE A 250 -1.86 -2.46 30.08
CA ILE A 250 -2.49 -1.34 29.35
C ILE A 250 -3.87 -1.71 28.82
N LEU A 251 -4.08 -2.99 28.47
CA LEU A 251 -5.32 -3.48 27.85
C LEU A 251 -6.22 -4.28 28.82
N SER A 252 -5.90 -4.28 30.12
CA SER A 252 -6.65 -5.00 31.15
C SER A 252 -8.15 -4.64 31.21
N ASP A 253 -8.48 -3.36 30.99
CA ASP A 253 -9.86 -2.86 30.97
C ASP A 253 -10.50 -2.82 29.56
N ALA A 254 -9.82 -3.36 28.54
CA ALA A 254 -10.28 -3.27 27.16
C ALA A 254 -11.34 -4.33 26.82
N ALA A 255 -12.37 -3.94 26.07
CA ALA A 255 -13.40 -4.86 25.61
C ALA A 255 -12.91 -5.63 24.37
N LEU A 256 -12.94 -6.97 24.44
CA LEU A 256 -12.54 -7.83 23.32
C LEU A 256 -13.57 -7.76 22.18
N LEU A 257 -13.10 -7.40 20.98
CA LEU A 257 -13.90 -7.34 19.75
C LEU A 257 -13.71 -8.57 18.86
N ASP A 258 -12.48 -9.08 18.76
CA ASP A 258 -12.14 -10.27 17.97
C ASP A 258 -10.83 -10.90 18.49
N GLY A 259 -10.61 -12.18 18.21
CA GLY A 259 -9.42 -12.92 18.64
C GLY A 259 -9.38 -13.24 20.14
N ALA A 260 -8.17 -13.33 20.70
CA ALA A 260 -7.90 -13.57 22.12
C ALA A 260 -6.63 -12.82 22.54
N LEU A 261 -6.68 -12.12 23.68
CA LEU A 261 -5.49 -11.45 24.22
C LEU A 261 -4.43 -12.50 24.59
N PRO A 262 -3.16 -12.32 24.21
CA PRO A 262 -2.09 -13.24 24.58
C PRO A 262 -1.82 -13.19 26.09
N ASP A 263 -1.64 -14.35 26.72
CA ASP A 263 -1.15 -14.44 28.09
C ASP A 263 0.36 -14.13 28.16
N ASP A 264 0.82 -13.66 29.33
CA ASP A 264 2.21 -13.22 29.61
C ASP A 264 3.29 -14.30 29.41
N GLY A 265 2.92 -15.53 29.02
CA GLY A 265 3.75 -16.73 29.21
C GLY A 265 4.09 -17.57 27.97
N GLU A 266 3.69 -17.20 26.75
CA GLU A 266 4.06 -17.99 25.55
C GLU A 266 4.85 -17.15 24.54
N ASP A 267 6.17 -17.36 24.51
CA ASP A 267 7.06 -16.95 23.40
C ASP A 267 7.30 -18.13 22.43
#